data_AF-A0A370K8W4-F1
#
_entry.id   AF-A0A370K8W4-F1
#
_cell.length_a   1.000
_cell.length_b   1.000
_cell.length_c   1.000
_cell.angle_alpha   90.00
_cell.angle_beta   90.00
_cell.angle_gamma   90.00
#
_symmetry.space_group_name_H-M   'P 1'
#
loop_
_entity.id
_entity.type
_entity.pdbx_description
1 polymer ?
#
loop_
_entity_poly.entity_id
_entity_poly.type
_entity_poly.pdbx_seq_one_letter_code
_entity_poly.pdbx_strand_id
1 'polypeptide(L)'
;MSDSALADTLSASDVAAYLRRHPEFLSEFPDLAAQLTLPRDQGPVASLAVYQLQSLREKNAELERQLAALVGIAAENERLMQRVHDLNVAVLRASTPAVAARSVVARLAEDFHTDHVRLLLFGPIGLPPADWLVHVPGGRHAVPEFADFMAHHEPVSGRLSAERLYRLFGDHAPEIRSSAIMPLGEFGILAIGSGDPDHFQPGMGTLFLKMIAATVTAALRRSQEGM
;
A
#
# COMPACT_ATOMS: atom_id res chain seq x y z
N MET A 1 15.99 61.84 -14.30
CA MET A 1 17.00 62.93 -14.31
C MET A 1 17.56 63.23 -12.91
N SER A 2 17.23 62.47 -11.86
CA SER A 2 17.63 62.74 -10.47
C SER A 2 18.73 61.81 -9.92
N ASP A 3 19.04 60.71 -10.60
CA ASP A 3 19.95 59.65 -10.09
C ASP A 3 21.43 59.94 -10.35
N SER A 4 21.74 60.77 -11.35
CA SER A 4 23.13 61.04 -11.77
C SER A 4 23.85 62.06 -10.89
N ALA A 5 23.13 62.80 -10.03
CA ALA A 5 23.73 63.84 -9.18
C ALA A 5 24.18 63.33 -7.80
N LEU A 6 23.71 62.14 -7.37
CA LEU A 6 24.13 61.51 -6.11
C LEU A 6 25.41 60.67 -6.28
N ALA A 7 25.73 60.30 -7.52
CA ALA A 7 26.83 59.38 -7.85
C ALA A 7 28.23 59.98 -7.60
N ASP A 8 28.38 61.30 -7.58
CA ASP A 8 29.69 61.97 -7.41
C ASP A 8 29.96 62.50 -5.98
N THR A 9 29.00 62.37 -5.05
CA THR A 9 29.14 62.92 -3.68
C THR A 9 29.06 61.89 -2.56
N LEU A 10 28.55 60.68 -2.80
CA LEU A 10 28.53 59.62 -1.78
C LEU A 10 29.63 58.61 -2.04
N SER A 11 30.65 58.59 -1.20
CA SER A 11 31.63 57.51 -1.22
C SER A 11 31.06 56.25 -0.55
N ALA A 12 31.57 55.07 -0.92
CA ALA A 12 31.21 53.82 -0.25
C ALA A 12 31.52 53.85 1.27
N SER A 13 32.52 54.66 1.67
CA SER A 13 32.86 54.88 3.09
C SER A 13 31.75 55.63 3.83
N ASP A 14 31.10 56.58 3.18
CA ASP A 14 30.02 57.37 3.78
C ASP A 14 28.76 56.52 3.97
N VAL A 15 28.44 55.67 2.99
CA VAL A 15 27.35 54.68 3.09
C VAL A 15 27.60 53.70 4.24
N ALA A 16 28.84 53.19 4.38
CA ALA A 16 29.19 52.30 5.48
C ALA A 16 29.13 52.98 6.86
N ALA A 17 29.57 54.24 6.95
CA ALA A 17 29.49 55.03 8.18
C ALA A 17 28.03 55.33 8.57
N TYR A 18 27.17 55.59 7.59
CA TYR A 18 25.74 55.82 7.77
C TYR A 18 25.04 54.55 8.30
N LEU A 19 25.22 53.40 7.63
CA LEU A 19 24.63 52.12 8.06
C LEU A 19 25.09 51.69 9.47
N ARG A 20 26.32 52.02 9.87
CA ARG A 20 26.81 51.78 11.25
C ARG A 20 26.12 52.65 12.30
N ARG A 21 25.74 53.89 11.94
CA ARG A 21 25.05 54.81 12.85
C ARG A 21 23.54 54.56 12.92
N HIS A 22 22.99 53.88 11.91
CA HIS A 22 21.55 53.60 11.78
C HIS A 22 21.32 52.11 11.48
N PRO A 23 21.49 51.22 12.47
CA PRO A 23 21.36 49.77 12.28
C PRO A 23 19.92 49.32 11.92
N GLU A 24 18.90 50.12 12.23
CA GLU A 24 17.49 49.84 11.92
C GLU A 24 17.12 50.14 10.46
N PHE A 25 17.98 50.86 9.74
CA PHE A 25 17.71 51.34 8.38
C PHE A 25 17.30 50.22 7.41
N LEU A 26 17.93 49.04 7.50
CA LEU A 26 17.58 47.90 6.64
C LEU A 26 16.25 47.24 7.00
N SER A 27 15.74 47.46 8.22
CA SER A 27 14.39 47.04 8.62
C SER A 27 13.31 47.97 8.06
N GLU A 28 13.64 49.26 7.90
CA GLU A 28 12.74 50.27 7.32
C GLU A 28 12.70 50.20 5.79
N PHE A 29 13.72 49.62 5.16
CA PHE A 29 13.81 49.42 3.71
C PHE A 29 14.05 47.93 3.34
N PRO A 30 13.04 47.05 3.53
CA PRO A 30 13.19 45.61 3.34
C PRO A 30 13.46 45.20 1.88
N ASP A 31 12.98 45.97 0.90
CA ASP A 31 13.24 45.73 -0.52
C ASP A 31 14.71 45.93 -0.89
N LEU A 32 15.41 46.84 -0.19
CA LEU A 32 16.85 47.07 -0.35
C LEU A 32 17.64 45.94 0.31
N ALA A 33 17.22 45.48 1.49
CA ALA A 33 17.84 44.35 2.19
C ALA A 33 17.79 43.05 1.36
N ALA A 34 16.70 42.82 0.63
CA ALA A 34 16.54 41.65 -0.25
C ALA A 34 17.49 41.65 -1.46
N GLN A 35 18.01 42.82 -1.87
CA GLN A 35 18.87 42.98 -3.04
C GLN A 35 20.36 43.02 -2.69
N LEU A 36 20.72 43.18 -1.41
CA LEU A 36 22.11 43.24 -0.96
C LEU A 36 22.73 41.84 -0.91
N THR A 37 23.75 41.63 -1.74
CA THR A 37 24.53 40.38 -1.77
C THR A 37 25.60 40.44 -0.68
N LEU A 38 25.37 39.80 0.47
CA LEU A 38 26.35 39.75 1.55
C LEU A 38 27.60 38.93 1.14
N PRO A 39 28.80 39.52 1.15
CA PRO A 39 30.03 38.76 1.05
C PRO A 39 30.14 37.90 2.32
N ARG A 40 30.26 36.59 2.14
CA ARG A 40 30.47 35.66 3.26
C ARG A 40 31.79 36.01 3.95
N ASP A 41 31.74 36.43 5.21
CA ASP A 41 32.60 35.83 6.25
C ASP A 41 32.18 36.17 7.71
N GLN A 42 31.99 35.09 8.48
CA GLN A 42 32.18 34.85 9.93
C GLN A 42 31.43 35.65 11.01
N GLY A 43 30.40 35.01 11.60
CA GLY A 43 29.87 35.31 12.93
C GLY A 43 29.03 34.16 13.52
N PRO A 44 29.26 33.70 14.78
CA PRO A 44 28.69 32.46 15.32
C PRO A 44 27.17 32.48 15.52
N VAL A 45 26.54 33.65 15.67
CA VAL A 45 25.10 33.79 15.94
C VAL A 45 24.26 33.81 14.66
N ALA A 46 24.79 34.35 13.55
CA ALA A 46 24.14 34.30 12.23
C ALA A 46 24.18 32.88 11.62
N SER A 47 25.24 32.12 11.92
CA SER A 47 25.36 30.71 11.50
C SER A 47 24.28 29.82 12.12
N LEU A 48 23.85 30.10 13.36
CA LEU A 48 22.88 29.26 14.06
C LEU A 48 21.45 29.47 13.52
N ALA A 49 21.03 30.72 13.26
CA ALA A 49 19.70 30.99 12.70
C ALA A 49 19.57 30.45 11.26
N VAL A 50 20.62 30.58 10.44
CA VAL A 50 20.66 30.01 9.08
C VAL A 50 20.64 28.48 9.12
N TYR A 51 21.41 27.85 10.03
CA TYR A 51 21.38 26.41 10.24
C TYR A 51 20.00 25.92 10.74
N GLN A 52 19.37 26.65 11.66
CA GLN A 52 18.03 26.33 12.14
C GLN A 52 16.97 26.46 11.05
N LEU A 53 17.03 27.50 10.20
CA LEU A 53 16.13 27.66 9.07
C LEU A 53 16.32 26.53 8.04
N GLN A 54 17.57 26.16 7.75
CA GLN A 54 17.88 25.05 6.87
C GLN A 54 17.34 23.72 7.43
N SER A 55 17.56 23.46 8.72
CA SER A 55 17.01 22.27 9.39
C SER A 55 15.48 22.25 9.41
N LEU A 56 14.82 23.41 9.58
CA LEU A 56 13.36 23.51 9.50
C LEU A 56 12.85 23.24 8.08
N ARG A 57 13.54 23.73 7.04
CA ARG A 57 13.19 23.43 5.65
C ARG A 57 13.35 21.95 5.33
N GLU A 58 14.43 21.33 5.78
CA GLU A 58 14.67 19.90 5.62
C GLU A 58 13.60 19.07 6.33
N LYS A 59 13.23 19.43 7.56
CA LYS A 59 12.12 18.79 8.29
C LYS A 59 10.79 18.98 7.59
N ASN A 60 10.52 20.18 7.06
CA ASN A 60 9.26 20.43 6.36
C ASN A 60 9.16 19.61 5.08
N ALA A 61 10.24 19.57 4.28
CA ALA A 61 10.32 18.72 3.10
C ALA A 61 10.15 17.23 3.46
N GLU A 62 10.71 16.77 4.57
CA GLU A 62 10.50 15.40 5.06
C GLU A 62 9.05 15.14 5.46
N LEU A 63 8.42 16.06 6.19
CA LEU A 63 7.02 15.95 6.57
C LEU A 63 6.10 15.95 5.34
N GLU A 64 6.36 16.79 4.35
CA GLU A 64 5.63 16.81 3.07
C GLU A 64 5.76 15.47 2.33
N ARG A 65 6.97 14.88 2.29
CA ARG A 65 7.19 13.54 1.72
C ARG A 65 6.39 12.46 2.47
N GLN A 66 6.45 12.46 3.80
CA GLN A 66 5.70 11.50 4.62
C GLN A 66 4.19 11.66 4.44
N LEU A 67 3.68 12.90 4.38
CA LEU A 67 2.26 13.17 4.14
C LEU A 67 1.84 12.66 2.77
N ALA A 68 2.62 12.94 1.72
CA ALA A 68 2.34 12.42 0.38
C ALA A 68 2.31 10.88 0.36
N ALA A 69 3.22 10.22 1.08
CA ALA A 69 3.21 8.76 1.22
C ALA A 69 1.95 8.25 1.94
N LEU A 70 1.53 8.89 3.04
CA LEU A 70 0.31 8.53 3.77
C LEU A 70 -0.95 8.71 2.92
N VAL A 71 -1.03 9.80 2.14
CA VAL A 71 -2.13 10.04 1.19
C VAL A 71 -2.16 8.93 0.13
N GLY A 72 -1.00 8.54 -0.41
CA GLY A 72 -0.90 7.42 -1.34
C GLY A 72 -1.39 6.10 -0.75
N ILE A 73 -0.98 5.78 0.48
CA ILE A 73 -1.44 4.58 1.20
C ILE A 73 -2.97 4.63 1.44
N ALA A 74 -3.50 5.79 1.84
CA ALA A 74 -4.93 5.96 2.06
C ALA A 74 -5.74 5.74 0.77
N ALA A 75 -5.29 6.29 -0.35
CA ALA A 75 -5.93 6.11 -1.66
C ALA A 75 -5.94 4.64 -2.10
N GLU A 76 -4.84 3.90 -1.93
CA GLU A 76 -4.81 2.47 -2.27
C GLU A 76 -5.72 1.65 -1.33
N ASN A 77 -5.75 1.96 -0.04
CA ASN A 77 -6.66 1.32 0.90
C ASN A 77 -8.13 1.57 0.55
N GLU A 78 -8.49 2.78 0.13
CA GLU A 78 -9.85 3.11 -0.33
C GLU A 78 -10.22 2.31 -1.58
N ARG A 79 -9.29 2.19 -2.54
CA ARG A 79 -9.47 1.37 -3.75
C ARG A 79 -9.68 -0.11 -3.41
N LEU A 80 -8.88 -0.66 -2.50
CA LEU A 80 -9.03 -2.03 -2.02
C LEU A 80 -10.37 -2.25 -1.31
N MET A 81 -10.80 -1.29 -0.48
CA MET A 81 -12.10 -1.35 0.20
C MET A 81 -13.26 -1.37 -0.81
N GLN A 82 -13.22 -0.52 -1.84
CA GLN A 82 -14.24 -0.51 -2.89
C GLN A 82 -14.29 -1.84 -3.65
N ARG A 83 -13.14 -2.42 -3.98
CA ARG A 83 -13.04 -3.73 -4.64
C ARG A 83 -13.67 -4.86 -3.81
N VAL A 84 -13.35 -4.91 -2.52
CA VAL A 84 -13.95 -5.89 -1.61
C VAL A 84 -15.46 -5.66 -1.44
N HIS A 85 -15.91 -4.41 -1.38
CA HIS A 85 -17.33 -4.10 -1.34
C HIS A 85 -18.06 -4.61 -2.60
N ASP A 86 -17.53 -4.32 -3.78
CA ASP A 86 -18.11 -4.76 -5.04
C ASP A 86 -18.14 -6.30 -5.15
N LEU A 87 -17.08 -6.98 -4.70
CA LEU A 87 -17.02 -8.44 -4.59
C LEU A 87 -18.18 -8.95 -3.73
N ASN A 88 -18.40 -8.35 -2.56
CA ASN A 88 -19.50 -8.74 -1.67
C ASN A 88 -20.86 -8.57 -2.35
N VAL A 89 -21.09 -7.44 -3.04
CA VAL A 89 -22.33 -7.20 -3.79
C VAL A 89 -22.51 -8.24 -4.92
N ALA A 90 -21.44 -8.57 -5.65
CA ALA A 90 -21.48 -9.58 -6.71
C ALA A 90 -21.86 -10.97 -6.17
N VAL A 91 -21.30 -11.36 -5.03
CA VAL A 91 -21.60 -12.63 -4.34
C VAL A 91 -23.04 -12.68 -3.81
N LEU A 92 -23.57 -11.55 -3.34
CA LEU A 92 -24.96 -11.45 -2.88
C LEU A 92 -25.97 -11.51 -4.04
N ARG A 93 -25.62 -10.96 -5.21
CA ARG A 93 -26.48 -11.01 -6.42
C ARG A 93 -26.44 -12.35 -7.16
N ALA A 94 -25.45 -13.19 -6.87
CA ALA A 94 -25.28 -14.46 -7.56
C ALA A 94 -26.48 -15.40 -7.32
N SER A 95 -27.09 -15.86 -8.41
CA SER A 95 -28.28 -16.72 -8.39
C SER A 95 -27.99 -18.17 -7.98
N THR A 96 -26.74 -18.63 -8.14
CA THR A 96 -26.32 -19.98 -7.74
C THR A 96 -24.94 -19.96 -7.08
N PRO A 97 -24.63 -20.97 -6.26
CA PRO A 97 -23.30 -21.14 -5.66
C PRO A 97 -22.17 -21.18 -6.67
N ALA A 98 -22.39 -21.84 -7.81
CA ALA A 98 -21.42 -21.93 -8.88
C ALA A 98 -21.15 -20.58 -9.56
N VAL A 99 -22.19 -19.76 -9.71
CA VAL A 99 -22.03 -18.38 -10.18
C VAL A 99 -21.27 -17.55 -9.15
N ALA A 100 -21.58 -17.67 -7.86
CA ALA A 100 -20.89 -16.96 -6.80
C ALA A 100 -19.39 -17.29 -6.76
N ALA A 101 -19.03 -18.58 -6.77
CA ALA A 101 -17.64 -19.03 -6.75
C ALA A 101 -16.86 -18.54 -7.98
N ARG A 102 -17.43 -18.64 -9.18
CA ARG A 102 -16.82 -18.11 -10.41
C ARG A 102 -16.61 -16.61 -10.35
N SER A 103 -17.61 -15.85 -9.90
CA SER A 103 -17.52 -14.40 -9.77
C SER A 103 -16.42 -13.99 -8.80
N VAL A 104 -16.26 -14.71 -7.68
CA VAL A 104 -15.17 -14.48 -6.73
C VAL A 104 -13.82 -14.71 -7.40
N VAL A 105 -13.63 -15.85 -8.05
CA VAL A 105 -12.36 -16.21 -8.67
C VAL A 105 -11.99 -15.21 -9.76
N ALA A 106 -12.93 -14.88 -10.65
CA ALA A 106 -12.69 -13.93 -11.73
C ALA A 106 -12.34 -12.53 -11.22
N ARG A 107 -13.07 -12.05 -10.20
CA ARG A 107 -12.83 -10.74 -9.59
C ARG A 107 -11.48 -10.68 -8.89
N LEU A 108 -11.11 -11.72 -8.15
CA LEU A 108 -9.80 -11.78 -7.48
C LEU A 108 -8.67 -11.85 -8.50
N ALA A 109 -8.85 -12.58 -9.60
CA ALA A 109 -7.87 -12.62 -10.67
C ALA A 109 -7.64 -11.24 -11.29
N GLU A 110 -8.71 -10.49 -11.54
CA GLU A 110 -8.66 -9.12 -12.06
C GLU A 110 -8.07 -8.12 -11.05
N ASP A 111 -8.56 -8.12 -9.82
CA ASP A 111 -8.17 -7.15 -8.79
C ASP A 111 -6.72 -7.29 -8.36
N PHE A 112 -6.21 -8.53 -8.31
CA PHE A 112 -4.83 -8.86 -7.97
C PHE A 112 -3.97 -9.10 -9.22
N HIS A 113 -4.46 -8.84 -10.43
CA HIS A 113 -3.67 -8.97 -11.66
C HIS A 113 -2.93 -10.33 -11.78
N THR A 114 -3.62 -11.43 -11.49
CA THR A 114 -3.04 -12.77 -11.48
C THR A 114 -4.02 -13.84 -11.96
N ASP A 115 -3.52 -14.79 -12.75
CA ASP A 115 -4.31 -15.94 -13.21
C ASP A 115 -4.25 -17.13 -12.22
N HIS A 116 -3.44 -17.01 -11.16
CA HIS A 116 -3.22 -18.08 -10.20
C HIS A 116 -4.16 -17.96 -9.00
N VAL A 117 -5.47 -18.02 -9.24
CA VAL A 117 -6.47 -18.15 -8.17
C VAL A 117 -6.93 -19.60 -8.08
N ARG A 118 -6.93 -20.17 -6.87
CA ARG A 118 -7.27 -21.58 -6.62
C ARG A 118 -8.20 -21.70 -5.43
N LEU A 119 -9.32 -22.39 -5.62
CA LEU A 119 -10.28 -22.75 -4.58
C LEU A 119 -10.15 -24.24 -4.30
N LEU A 120 -9.61 -24.59 -3.14
CA LEU A 120 -9.50 -25.96 -2.67
C LEU A 120 -10.69 -26.25 -1.75
N LEU A 121 -11.60 -27.13 -2.15
CA LEU A 121 -12.82 -27.45 -1.40
C LEU A 121 -12.78 -28.83 -0.75
N PHE A 122 -13.28 -28.88 0.49
CA PHE A 122 -13.50 -30.09 1.26
C PHE A 122 -14.94 -30.58 1.12
N GLY A 123 -15.10 -31.91 1.10
CA GLY A 123 -16.42 -32.54 1.14
C GLY A 123 -17.21 -32.45 -0.18
N PRO A 124 -18.52 -32.73 -0.13
CA PRO A 124 -19.34 -32.99 -1.33
C PRO A 124 -19.93 -31.72 -1.95
N ILE A 125 -19.33 -30.53 -1.75
CA ILE A 125 -19.84 -29.30 -2.38
C ILE A 125 -19.72 -29.45 -3.90
N GLY A 126 -20.85 -29.68 -4.58
CA GLY A 126 -20.90 -29.90 -6.02
C GLY A 126 -20.76 -28.61 -6.80
N LEU A 127 -19.53 -28.11 -6.97
CA LEU A 127 -19.24 -27.10 -7.98
C LEU A 127 -18.90 -27.77 -9.33
N PRO A 128 -19.31 -27.19 -10.47
CA PRO A 128 -18.90 -27.69 -11.78
C PRO A 128 -17.36 -27.71 -11.89
N PRO A 129 -16.77 -28.72 -12.55
CA PRO A 129 -15.33 -28.78 -12.77
C PRO A 129 -14.81 -27.49 -13.43
N ALA A 130 -13.70 -26.97 -12.92
CA ALA A 130 -13.04 -25.78 -13.44
C ALA A 130 -11.55 -25.79 -13.08
N ASP A 131 -10.71 -25.14 -13.88
CA ASP A 131 -9.25 -25.14 -13.71
C ASP A 131 -8.79 -24.48 -12.40
N TRP A 132 -9.59 -23.57 -11.87
CA TRP A 132 -9.37 -22.90 -10.59
C TRP A 132 -9.85 -23.71 -9.38
N LEU A 133 -10.51 -24.85 -9.58
CA LEU A 133 -11.16 -25.62 -8.53
C LEU A 133 -10.41 -26.93 -8.25
N VAL A 134 -10.04 -27.15 -6.99
CA VAL A 134 -9.40 -28.37 -6.51
C VAL A 134 -10.31 -29.05 -5.51
N HIS A 135 -10.83 -30.23 -5.85
CA HIS A 135 -11.64 -31.03 -4.93
C HIS A 135 -10.78 -31.95 -4.07
N VAL A 136 -11.01 -31.91 -2.76
CA VAL A 136 -10.37 -32.79 -1.79
C VAL A 136 -11.45 -33.55 -0.99
N PRO A 137 -11.93 -34.70 -1.49
CA PRO A 137 -12.99 -35.48 -0.84
C PRO A 137 -12.60 -35.98 0.56
N GLY A 138 -11.31 -36.25 0.79
CA GLY A 138 -10.78 -36.65 2.11
C GLY A 138 -10.74 -35.53 3.15
N GLY A 139 -11.22 -34.33 2.79
CA GLY A 139 -11.31 -33.18 3.69
C GLY A 139 -9.95 -32.73 4.22
N ARG A 140 -9.95 -32.19 5.45
CA ARG A 140 -8.75 -31.65 6.09
C ARG A 140 -7.63 -32.68 6.27
N HIS A 141 -7.96 -33.96 6.46
CA HIS A 141 -6.97 -35.02 6.67
C HIS A 141 -6.16 -35.35 5.41
N ALA A 142 -6.69 -35.02 4.23
CA ALA A 142 -6.00 -35.26 2.96
C ALA A 142 -5.02 -34.13 2.57
N VAL A 143 -4.87 -33.11 3.42
CA VAL A 143 -3.96 -31.97 3.23
C VAL A 143 -3.17 -31.65 4.53
N PRO A 144 -2.38 -32.62 5.06
CA PRO A 144 -1.63 -32.44 6.30
C PRO A 144 -0.67 -31.24 6.28
N GLU A 145 -0.15 -30.87 5.11
CA GLU A 145 0.72 -29.71 4.92
C GLU A 145 0.06 -28.38 5.29
N PHE A 146 -1.28 -28.33 5.31
CA PHE A 146 -2.09 -27.17 5.73
C PHE A 146 -2.68 -27.30 7.14
N ALA A 147 -2.36 -28.35 7.90
CA ALA A 147 -2.96 -28.60 9.21
C ALA A 147 -2.79 -27.41 10.18
N ASP A 148 -1.56 -26.91 10.32
CA ASP A 148 -1.27 -25.75 11.17
C ASP A 148 -2.02 -24.50 10.70
N PHE A 149 -1.98 -24.22 9.39
CA PHE A 149 -2.68 -23.07 8.80
C PHE A 149 -4.19 -23.09 9.10
N MET A 150 -4.81 -24.25 8.93
CA MET A 150 -6.24 -24.44 9.18
C MET A 150 -6.60 -24.34 10.67
N ALA A 151 -5.67 -24.62 11.58
CA ALA A 151 -5.87 -24.50 13.03
C ALA A 151 -5.82 -23.04 13.51
N HIS A 152 -5.05 -22.19 12.84
CA HIS A 152 -4.91 -20.77 13.22
C HIS A 152 -6.07 -19.89 12.74
N HIS A 153 -6.84 -20.33 11.74
CA HIS A 153 -7.98 -19.59 11.16
C HIS A 153 -7.64 -18.16 10.68
N GLU A 154 -6.38 -17.90 10.38
CA GLU A 154 -5.86 -16.60 9.98
C GLU A 154 -5.29 -16.66 8.55
N PRO A 155 -5.58 -15.67 7.69
CA PRO A 155 -4.93 -15.59 6.38
C PRO A 155 -3.42 -15.43 6.51
N VAL A 156 -2.69 -16.03 5.57
CA VAL A 156 -1.23 -15.94 5.51
C VAL A 156 -0.83 -15.40 4.15
N SER A 157 0.03 -14.38 4.14
CA SER A 157 0.67 -13.82 2.95
C SER A 157 2.19 -14.05 2.98
N GLY A 158 2.80 -14.20 1.82
CA GLY A 158 4.23 -14.38 1.66
C GLY A 158 4.60 -15.60 0.83
N ARG A 159 5.79 -16.14 1.09
CA ARG A 159 6.32 -17.32 0.39
C ARG A 159 5.87 -18.60 1.09
N LEU A 160 5.28 -19.51 0.33
CA LEU A 160 4.89 -20.84 0.80
C LEU A 160 6.00 -21.86 0.55
N SER A 161 5.95 -22.98 1.28
CA SER A 161 6.80 -24.14 0.99
C SER A 161 6.45 -24.74 -0.37
N ALA A 162 7.41 -25.41 -1.01
CA ALA A 162 7.21 -26.06 -2.30
C ALA A 162 6.03 -27.05 -2.26
N GLU A 163 5.93 -27.85 -1.20
CA GLU A 163 4.83 -28.80 -0.99
C GLU A 163 3.45 -28.12 -1.05
N ARG A 164 3.27 -27.00 -0.32
CA ARG A 164 2.02 -26.23 -0.33
C ARG A 164 1.73 -25.61 -1.69
N LEU A 165 2.76 -25.10 -2.38
CA LEU A 165 2.61 -24.53 -3.71
C LEU A 165 2.14 -25.58 -4.72
N TYR A 166 2.78 -26.75 -4.77
CA TYR A 166 2.39 -27.83 -5.66
C TYR A 166 0.98 -28.34 -5.34
N ARG A 167 0.60 -28.40 -4.06
CA ARG A 167 -0.76 -28.80 -3.70
C ARG A 167 -1.83 -27.84 -4.23
N LEU A 168 -1.58 -26.54 -4.17
CA LEU A 168 -2.54 -25.50 -4.56
C LEU A 168 -2.53 -25.22 -6.07
N PHE A 169 -1.34 -25.06 -6.65
CA PHE A 169 -1.16 -24.52 -8.00
C PHE A 169 -0.72 -25.58 -9.03
N GLY A 170 -0.38 -26.80 -8.61
CA GLY A 170 0.04 -27.88 -9.49
C GLY A 170 1.27 -27.50 -10.30
N ASP A 171 1.19 -27.69 -11.62
CA ASP A 171 2.29 -27.41 -12.55
C ASP A 171 2.71 -25.93 -12.61
N HIS A 172 1.86 -25.02 -12.14
CA HIS A 172 2.16 -23.59 -12.08
C HIS A 172 2.95 -23.21 -10.81
N ALA A 173 3.16 -24.14 -9.86
CA ALA A 173 3.89 -23.87 -8.63
C ALA A 173 5.28 -23.20 -8.82
N PRO A 174 6.08 -23.54 -9.84
CA PRO A 174 7.37 -22.88 -10.09
C PRO A 174 7.27 -21.40 -10.49
N GLU A 175 6.12 -20.97 -10.99
CA GLU A 175 5.87 -19.59 -11.44
C GLU A 175 5.51 -18.68 -10.25
N ILE A 176 5.06 -19.25 -9.13
CA ILE A 176 4.59 -18.50 -7.97
C ILE A 176 5.77 -18.06 -7.09
N ARG A 177 5.99 -16.75 -7.00
CA ARG A 177 7.04 -16.13 -6.17
C ARG A 177 6.52 -15.55 -4.85
N SER A 178 5.25 -15.15 -4.81
CA SER A 178 4.54 -14.77 -3.58
C SER A 178 3.09 -15.27 -3.62
N SER A 179 2.44 -15.40 -2.46
CA SER A 179 1.09 -15.96 -2.37
C SER A 179 0.33 -15.46 -1.14
N ALA A 180 -1.00 -15.49 -1.22
CA ALA A 180 -1.92 -15.28 -0.11
C ALA A 180 -2.87 -16.47 -0.01
N ILE A 181 -2.98 -17.06 1.18
CA ILE A 181 -3.89 -18.17 1.48
C ILE A 181 -4.87 -17.76 2.58
N MET A 182 -6.13 -18.12 2.37
CA MET A 182 -7.27 -17.75 3.20
C MET A 182 -8.03 -19.02 3.63
N PRO A 183 -8.21 -19.25 4.94
CA PRO A 183 -8.99 -20.38 5.41
C PRO A 183 -10.48 -20.11 5.20
N LEU A 184 -11.23 -21.08 4.67
CA LEU A 184 -12.67 -20.99 4.46
C LEU A 184 -13.45 -21.84 5.48
N GLY A 185 -12.93 -21.92 6.71
CA GLY A 185 -13.51 -22.75 7.76
C GLY A 185 -13.48 -24.24 7.39
N GLU A 186 -14.60 -24.94 7.56
CA GLU A 186 -14.73 -26.37 7.21
C GLU A 186 -14.78 -26.63 5.70
N PHE A 187 -15.00 -25.60 4.89
CA PHE A 187 -15.23 -25.76 3.45
C PHE A 187 -13.96 -25.86 2.63
N GLY A 188 -12.82 -25.36 3.10
CA GLY A 188 -11.62 -25.36 2.26
C GLY A 188 -10.62 -24.25 2.50
N ILE A 189 -9.86 -23.96 1.44
CA ILE A 189 -8.82 -22.94 1.35
C ILE A 189 -9.03 -22.18 0.05
N LEU A 190 -8.93 -20.85 0.11
CA LEU A 190 -8.79 -19.99 -1.07
C LEU A 190 -7.35 -19.51 -1.16
N ALA A 191 -6.73 -19.66 -2.31
CA ALA A 191 -5.35 -19.30 -2.56
C ALA A 191 -5.22 -18.38 -3.77
N ILE A 192 -4.34 -17.39 -3.64
CA ILE A 192 -3.95 -16.49 -4.72
C ILE A 192 -2.42 -16.55 -4.81
N GLY A 193 -1.90 -16.85 -5.99
CA GLY A 193 -0.47 -16.83 -6.29
C GLY A 193 -0.11 -15.64 -7.16
N SER A 194 1.13 -15.18 -7.10
CA SER A 194 1.67 -14.13 -7.96
C SER A 194 3.07 -14.51 -8.43
N GLY A 195 3.35 -14.22 -9.70
CA GLY A 195 4.70 -14.24 -10.24
C GLY A 195 5.56 -13.09 -9.74
N ASP A 196 5.03 -12.11 -9.03
CA ASP A 196 5.80 -11.01 -8.42
C ASP A 196 6.10 -11.33 -6.93
N PRO A 197 7.37 -11.36 -6.48
CA PRO A 197 7.72 -11.63 -5.08
C PRO A 197 7.24 -10.55 -4.10
N ASP A 198 7.02 -9.33 -4.57
CA ASP A 198 6.67 -8.17 -3.73
C ASP A 198 5.16 -7.91 -3.68
N HIS A 199 4.37 -8.69 -4.42
CA HIS A 199 2.93 -8.50 -4.50
C HIS A 199 2.20 -8.95 -3.23
N PHE A 200 2.57 -10.10 -2.65
CA PHE A 200 2.04 -10.56 -1.35
C PHE A 200 3.13 -10.57 -0.29
N GLN A 201 3.36 -9.41 0.35
CA GLN A 201 4.39 -9.29 1.37
C GLN A 201 3.94 -9.86 2.74
N PRO A 202 4.87 -10.49 3.49
CA PRO A 202 4.63 -10.84 4.89
C PRO A 202 4.30 -9.58 5.70
N GLY A 203 3.20 -9.61 6.47
CA GLY A 203 2.79 -8.48 7.30
C GLY A 203 2.01 -7.37 6.56
N MET A 204 1.75 -7.52 5.26
CA MET A 204 0.70 -6.75 4.58
C MET A 204 -0.62 -7.03 5.31
N GLY A 205 -1.25 -5.99 5.86
CA GLY A 205 -2.42 -6.13 6.73
C GLY A 205 -3.45 -7.11 6.15
N THR A 206 -3.79 -8.16 6.90
CA THR A 206 -4.62 -9.27 6.39
C THR A 206 -6.12 -8.97 6.41
N LEU A 207 -6.52 -7.74 6.76
CA LEU A 207 -7.92 -7.35 6.92
C LEU A 207 -8.76 -7.66 5.67
N PHE A 208 -8.30 -7.24 4.49
CA PHE A 208 -9.02 -7.49 3.24
C PHE A 208 -9.11 -8.99 2.91
N LEU A 209 -8.04 -9.75 3.17
CA LEU A 209 -8.05 -11.21 3.01
C LEU A 209 -9.06 -11.88 3.94
N LYS A 210 -9.18 -11.41 5.20
CA LYS A 210 -10.21 -11.89 6.15
C LYS A 210 -11.61 -11.61 5.65
N MET A 211 -11.84 -10.40 5.12
CA MET A 211 -13.15 -10.01 4.58
C MET A 211 -13.53 -10.87 3.37
N ILE A 212 -12.59 -11.09 2.43
CA ILE A 212 -12.79 -11.98 1.29
C ILE A 212 -13.10 -13.41 1.77
N ALA A 213 -12.30 -13.96 2.68
CA ALA A 213 -12.50 -15.29 3.24
C ALA A 213 -13.89 -15.45 3.87
N ALA A 214 -14.34 -14.46 4.66
CA ALA A 214 -15.65 -14.46 5.30
C ALA A 214 -16.78 -14.45 4.27
N THR A 215 -16.70 -13.60 3.24
CA THR A 215 -17.70 -13.53 2.16
C THR A 215 -17.81 -14.84 1.40
N VAL A 216 -16.68 -15.43 1.01
CA VAL A 216 -16.64 -16.71 0.29
C VAL A 216 -17.19 -17.84 1.16
N THR A 217 -16.79 -17.89 2.43
CA THR A 217 -17.29 -18.86 3.41
C THR A 217 -18.81 -18.76 3.57
N ALA A 218 -19.36 -17.54 3.67
CA ALA A 218 -20.80 -17.33 3.77
C ALA A 218 -21.54 -17.77 2.49
N ALA A 219 -20.96 -17.52 1.31
CA ALA A 219 -21.52 -17.99 0.04
C ALA A 219 -21.54 -19.52 -0.06
N LEU A 220 -20.47 -20.18 0.39
CA LEU A 220 -20.36 -21.64 0.43
C LEU A 220 -21.34 -22.24 1.45
N ARG A 221 -21.50 -21.64 2.65
CA ARG A 221 -22.49 -22.10 3.62
C ARG A 221 -23.91 -22.04 3.07
N ARG A 222 -24.30 -20.91 2.47
CA ARG A 222 -25.61 -20.74 1.81
C ARG A 222 -25.85 -21.81 0.74
N SER A 223 -24.81 -22.25 0.05
CA SER A 223 -24.91 -23.31 -0.96
C SER A 223 -25.27 -24.68 -0.41
N GLN A 224 -24.91 -24.96 0.84
CA GLN A 224 -25.25 -26.21 1.51
C GLN A 224 -26.62 -26.17 2.17
N GLU A 225 -27.03 -25.02 2.71
CA GLU A 225 -28.37 -24.86 3.33
C GLU A 225 -29.51 -24.79 2.31
N GLY A 226 -29.22 -24.36 1.08
CA GLY A 226 -30.19 -24.30 -0.02
C GLY A 226 -30.31 -25.60 -0.84
N MET A 227 -29.68 -26.69 -0.39
CA MET A 227 -29.72 -28.03 -0.99
C MET A 227 -30.48 -28.97 -0.06
#